data_AF-A0A6N7M915-F1
#
_entry.id   AF-A0A6N7M915-F1
#
_cell.length_a   1.000
_cell.length_b   1.000
_cell.length_c   1.000
_cell.angle_alpha   90.00
_cell.angle_beta   90.00
_cell.angle_gamma   90.00
#
_symmetry.space_group_name_H-M   'P 1'
#
loop_
_entity.id
_entity.type
_entity.pdbx_description
1 polymer ?
#
loop_
_entity_poly.entity_id
_entity_poly.type
_entity_poly.pdbx_seq_one_letter_code
_entity_poly.pdbx_strand_id
1 'polypeptide(L)'
;MKGKRKFTRIEAEQIRSLIREKNKATPSQQKGIRNKIREKGFYYSDFCSSKEGYTTNDFDALIQFGQIEIIDENIQGEVRLKSQEFNGHREKPKTSSFRNHDFSVTLAAFQSNRFDPQFDSEMKIPGQPGNYIVCLRDGSVLPSIEITPKMRKFAGLCVVYTGIASKNLRTRDFRQHFTGNNAGRSTLRKSIGSLMGLKKIPRDKDLTTGKTKFEESDERKLTQWMLSNLVLFFHTNNNFKIIEEELIQYFNPPLNLQGNKNSINSDFRNLLSKLRSMNT
;
A
#
# COMPACT_ATOMS: atom_id res chain seq x y z
N MET A 1 -26.01 3.38 -3.94
CA MET A 1 -25.24 3.89 -5.07
C MET A 1 -26.13 4.82 -5.87
N LYS A 2 -25.70 6.05 -6.16
CA LYS A 2 -26.51 7.06 -6.87
C LYS A 2 -26.20 7.12 -8.36
N GLY A 3 -24.97 6.78 -8.76
CA GLY A 3 -24.52 6.76 -10.14
C GLY A 3 -24.62 5.41 -10.84
N LYS A 4 -24.27 5.41 -12.13
CA LYS A 4 -24.10 4.20 -12.94
C LYS A 4 -22.65 3.71 -12.89
N ARG A 5 -22.45 2.43 -13.19
CA ARG A 5 -21.13 1.77 -13.25
C ARG A 5 -20.67 1.46 -14.67
N LYS A 6 -21.52 1.65 -15.67
CA LYS A 6 -21.20 1.42 -17.08
C LYS A 6 -21.18 2.75 -17.81
N PHE A 7 -20.08 3.02 -18.49
CA PHE A 7 -19.89 4.24 -19.25
C PHE A 7 -19.34 3.91 -20.62
N THR A 8 -19.72 4.71 -21.60
CA THR A 8 -19.16 4.60 -22.95
C THR A 8 -17.75 5.19 -22.97
N ARG A 9 -16.92 4.88 -23.96
CA ARG A 9 -15.60 5.53 -24.09
C ARG A 9 -15.73 7.05 -24.13
N ILE A 10 -16.72 7.56 -24.86
CA ILE A 10 -17.02 8.99 -25.00
C ILE A 10 -17.44 9.58 -23.65
N GLU A 11 -18.33 8.93 -22.92
CA GLU A 11 -18.76 9.38 -21.59
C GLU A 11 -17.59 9.43 -20.61
N ALA A 12 -16.72 8.40 -20.62
CA ALA A 12 -15.54 8.34 -19.76
C ALA A 12 -14.54 9.45 -20.07
N GLU A 13 -14.29 9.76 -21.35
CA GLU A 13 -13.46 10.88 -21.76
C GLU A 13 -14.03 12.23 -21.33
N GLN A 14 -15.35 12.42 -21.46
CA GLN A 14 -16.02 13.62 -21.00
C GLN A 14 -15.93 13.77 -19.47
N ILE A 15 -16.07 12.68 -18.71
CA ILE A 15 -15.88 12.67 -17.26
C ILE A 15 -14.42 13.03 -16.93
N ARG A 16 -13.42 12.46 -17.61
CA ARG A 16 -12.00 12.83 -17.41
C ARG A 16 -11.76 14.32 -17.64
N SER A 17 -12.32 14.87 -18.71
CA SER A 17 -12.18 16.30 -19.04
C SER A 17 -12.75 17.19 -17.92
N LEU A 18 -13.98 16.90 -17.48
CA LEU A 18 -14.63 17.63 -16.39
C LEU A 18 -13.86 17.52 -15.07
N ILE A 19 -13.24 16.37 -14.77
CA ILE A 19 -12.43 16.23 -13.56
C ILE A 19 -11.15 17.09 -13.63
N ARG A 20 -10.50 17.16 -14.80
CA ARG A 20 -9.34 18.05 -15.01
C ARG A 20 -9.74 19.52 -14.84
N GLU A 21 -10.88 19.91 -15.40
CA GLU A 21 -11.44 21.26 -15.26
C GLU A 21 -11.74 21.58 -13.78
N LYS A 22 -12.43 20.67 -13.07
CA LYS A 22 -12.74 20.79 -11.65
C LYS A 22 -11.48 21.02 -10.81
N ASN A 23 -10.40 20.29 -11.08
CA ASN A 23 -9.17 20.37 -10.30
C ASN A 23 -8.40 21.69 -10.49
N LYS A 24 -8.64 22.41 -11.58
CA LYS A 24 -8.05 23.73 -11.85
C LYS A 24 -8.98 24.89 -11.45
N ALA A 25 -10.27 24.63 -11.27
CA ALA A 25 -11.28 25.63 -11.00
C ALA A 25 -11.32 26.08 -9.53
N THR A 26 -11.77 27.31 -9.29
CA THR A 26 -12.00 27.87 -7.95
C THR A 26 -13.12 27.14 -7.19
N PRO A 27 -13.18 27.20 -5.85
CA PRO A 27 -14.21 26.52 -5.06
C PRO A 27 -15.66 26.82 -5.49
N SER A 28 -15.94 28.06 -5.90
CA SER A 28 -17.26 28.48 -6.39
C SER A 28 -17.64 27.77 -7.70
N GLN A 29 -16.70 27.70 -8.65
CA GLN A 29 -16.89 27.08 -9.97
C GLN A 29 -16.98 25.54 -9.89
N GLN A 30 -16.25 24.92 -8.95
CA GLN A 30 -16.23 23.47 -8.79
C GLN A 30 -17.62 22.85 -8.52
N LYS A 31 -18.55 23.59 -7.90
CA LYS A 31 -19.91 23.10 -7.65
C LYS A 31 -20.65 22.81 -8.96
N GLY A 32 -20.58 23.73 -9.94
CA GLY A 32 -21.20 23.55 -11.24
C GLY A 32 -20.60 22.40 -12.02
N ILE A 33 -19.27 22.27 -12.03
CA ILE A 33 -18.58 21.18 -12.73
C ILE A 33 -18.92 19.81 -12.11
N ARG A 34 -19.01 19.72 -10.76
CA ARG A 34 -19.46 18.48 -10.10
C ARG A 34 -20.89 18.10 -10.48
N ASN A 35 -21.77 19.07 -10.72
CA ASN A 35 -23.13 18.76 -11.17
C ASN A 35 -23.13 18.18 -12.59
N LYS A 36 -22.34 18.75 -13.51
CA LYS A 36 -22.15 18.18 -14.87
C LYS A 36 -21.61 16.74 -14.83
N ILE A 37 -20.67 16.45 -13.92
CA ILE A 37 -20.15 15.08 -13.72
C ILE A 37 -21.26 14.13 -13.22
N ARG A 38 -22.11 14.60 -12.30
CA ARG A 38 -23.23 13.83 -11.74
C ARG A 38 -24.35 13.60 -12.74
N GLU A 39 -24.63 14.57 -13.61
CA GLU A 39 -25.58 14.44 -14.73
C GLU A 39 -25.17 13.33 -15.69
N LYS A 40 -23.85 13.09 -15.86
CA LYS A 40 -23.32 11.94 -16.61
C LYS A 40 -23.43 10.62 -15.84
N GLY A 41 -23.99 10.64 -14.64
CA GLY A 41 -24.19 9.46 -13.80
C GLY A 41 -22.95 9.03 -13.01
N PHE A 42 -21.90 9.86 -12.91
CA PHE A 42 -20.72 9.54 -12.09
C PHE A 42 -20.75 10.24 -10.73
N TYR A 43 -20.73 9.45 -9.66
CA TYR A 43 -20.69 9.93 -8.28
C TYR A 43 -19.49 9.32 -7.57
N TYR A 44 -18.40 10.09 -7.43
CA TYR A 44 -17.18 9.58 -6.76
C TYR A 44 -17.43 9.04 -5.34
N SER A 45 -18.40 9.63 -4.62
CA SER A 45 -18.79 9.18 -3.28
C SER A 45 -19.36 7.76 -3.21
N ASP A 46 -19.80 7.20 -4.35
CA ASP A 46 -20.26 5.81 -4.41
C ASP A 46 -19.11 4.81 -4.28
N PHE A 47 -17.87 5.26 -4.55
CA PHE A 47 -16.68 4.41 -4.58
C PHE A 47 -15.67 4.77 -3.48
N CYS A 48 -15.73 6.00 -2.95
CA CYS A 48 -14.79 6.47 -1.95
C CYS A 48 -15.47 7.43 -0.96
N SER A 49 -15.24 7.24 0.35
CA SER A 49 -15.74 8.09 1.43
C SER A 49 -14.83 9.30 1.74
N SER A 50 -13.80 9.55 0.92
CA SER A 50 -12.83 10.62 1.14
C SER A 50 -13.45 12.02 1.03
N LYS A 51 -13.04 12.91 1.95
CA LYS A 51 -13.37 14.34 1.92
C LYS A 51 -12.38 15.17 1.07
N GLU A 52 -11.28 14.56 0.60
CA GLU A 52 -10.16 15.27 -0.04
C GLU A 52 -10.33 15.49 -1.56
N GLY A 53 -11.52 15.26 -2.11
CA GLY A 53 -11.78 15.40 -3.54
C GLY A 53 -11.30 14.19 -4.36
N TYR A 54 -11.22 14.37 -5.68
CA TYR A 54 -10.83 13.31 -6.63
C TYR A 54 -10.28 13.88 -7.94
N THR A 55 -9.49 13.06 -8.61
CA THR A 55 -8.71 13.33 -9.83
C THR A 55 -9.04 12.34 -10.95
N THR A 56 -8.51 12.58 -12.15
CA THR A 56 -8.69 11.65 -13.28
C THR A 56 -8.06 10.31 -12.99
N ASN A 57 -6.94 10.29 -12.26
CA ASN A 57 -6.27 9.05 -11.87
C ASN A 57 -7.17 8.22 -10.94
N ASP A 58 -7.92 8.87 -10.04
CA ASP A 58 -8.88 8.17 -9.19
C ASP A 58 -10.02 7.57 -10.04
N PHE A 59 -10.51 8.28 -11.05
CA PHE A 59 -11.52 7.75 -11.98
C PHE A 59 -10.98 6.60 -12.85
N ASP A 60 -9.76 6.73 -13.36
CA ASP A 60 -9.10 5.70 -14.16
C ASP A 60 -8.81 4.45 -13.33
N ALA A 61 -8.50 4.60 -12.04
CA ALA A 61 -8.37 3.47 -11.11
C ALA A 61 -9.70 2.71 -10.97
N LEU A 62 -10.84 3.40 -10.88
CA LEU A 62 -12.15 2.73 -10.84
C LEU A 62 -12.41 1.89 -12.09
N ILE A 63 -11.98 2.36 -13.26
CA ILE A 63 -12.08 1.61 -14.53
C ILE A 63 -11.13 0.40 -14.51
N GLN A 64 -9.87 0.62 -14.16
CA GLN A 64 -8.84 -0.42 -14.11
C GLN A 64 -9.23 -1.57 -13.17
N PHE A 65 -9.82 -1.27 -12.01
CA PHE A 65 -10.24 -2.25 -11.02
C PHE A 65 -11.66 -2.80 -11.23
N GLY A 66 -12.30 -2.52 -12.37
CA GLY A 66 -13.63 -3.04 -12.71
C GLY A 66 -14.75 -2.53 -11.80
N GLN A 67 -14.50 -1.49 -11.01
CA GLN A 67 -15.55 -0.78 -10.28
C GLN A 67 -16.41 0.03 -11.25
N ILE A 68 -15.80 0.51 -12.33
CA ILE A 68 -16.44 1.08 -13.50
C ILE A 68 -16.09 0.22 -14.73
N GLU A 69 -17.08 -0.07 -15.55
CA GLU A 69 -16.97 -0.83 -16.80
C GLU A 69 -17.10 0.13 -17.98
N ILE A 70 -16.16 0.04 -18.93
CA ILE A 70 -16.26 0.78 -20.20
C ILE A 70 -16.93 -0.12 -21.23
N ILE A 71 -18.06 0.35 -21.75
CA ILE A 71 -18.80 -0.33 -22.81
C ILE A 71 -18.53 0.38 -24.14
N ASP A 72 -18.36 -0.38 -25.20
CA ASP A 72 -18.28 0.16 -26.55
C ASP A 72 -19.71 0.37 -27.05
N GLU A 73 -20.09 1.63 -27.32
CA GLU A 73 -21.32 1.90 -28.05
C GLU A 73 -21.10 1.49 -29.51
N ASN A 74 -21.78 0.41 -29.91
CA ASN A 74 -22.07 0.20 -31.32
C ASN A 74 -22.85 1.43 -31.82
N ILE A 75 -22.20 2.26 -32.62
CA ILE A 75 -22.89 3.25 -33.46
C ILE A 75 -23.80 2.46 -34.41
N GLN A 76 -25.06 2.88 -34.49
CA GLN A 76 -26.26 2.13 -34.91
C GLN A 76 -26.20 1.45 -36.30
N GLY A 77 -26.83 0.26 -36.41
CA GLY A 77 -27.21 -0.40 -37.67
C GLY A 77 -27.54 -1.89 -37.46
N GLU A 78 -28.76 -2.31 -37.80
CA GLU A 78 -29.28 -3.68 -37.65
C GLU A 78 -28.38 -4.77 -38.26
N VAL A 79 -28.11 -5.86 -37.53
CA VAL A 79 -28.29 -7.24 -38.03
C VAL A 79 -28.69 -8.14 -36.86
N ARG A 80 -29.91 -8.66 -36.96
CA ARG A 80 -30.51 -9.68 -36.11
C ARG A 80 -29.73 -10.99 -36.25
N LEU A 81 -29.09 -11.47 -35.19
CA LEU A 81 -28.79 -12.90 -35.03
C LEU A 81 -29.33 -13.37 -33.68
N LYS A 82 -30.34 -14.23 -33.79
CA LYS A 82 -31.08 -14.86 -32.70
C LYS A 82 -30.11 -15.66 -31.83
N SER A 83 -30.15 -15.48 -30.52
CA SER A 83 -29.85 -16.55 -29.59
C SER A 83 -31.04 -16.71 -28.67
N GLN A 84 -31.67 -17.87 -28.84
CA GLN A 84 -32.86 -18.33 -28.13
C GLN A 84 -32.62 -18.38 -26.62
N GLU A 85 -33.71 -18.14 -25.91
CA GLU A 85 -33.89 -18.33 -24.48
C GLU A 85 -33.37 -19.70 -24.04
N PHE A 86 -32.56 -19.73 -22.98
CA PHE A 86 -32.49 -20.88 -22.09
C PHE A 86 -32.89 -20.46 -20.69
N ASN A 87 -33.99 -21.07 -20.26
CA ASN A 87 -34.56 -21.01 -18.93
C ASN A 87 -33.57 -21.49 -17.87
N GLY A 88 -33.72 -20.89 -16.69
CA GLY A 88 -32.73 -20.90 -15.64
C GLY A 88 -32.64 -22.18 -14.82
N HIS A 89 -31.49 -22.32 -14.18
CA HIS A 89 -31.41 -22.72 -12.77
C HIS A 89 -30.34 -21.87 -12.10
N ARG A 90 -30.77 -21.17 -11.03
CA ARG A 90 -29.88 -20.42 -10.13
C ARG A 90 -28.99 -21.41 -9.40
N GLU A 91 -27.75 -21.54 -9.83
CA GLU A 91 -26.67 -21.95 -8.94
C GLU A 91 -25.96 -20.69 -8.42
N LYS A 92 -25.81 -20.63 -7.10
CA LYS A 92 -25.06 -19.57 -6.40
C LYS A 92 -23.63 -19.55 -6.96
N PRO A 93 -23.06 -18.41 -7.38
CA PRO A 93 -21.71 -18.40 -7.88
C PRO A 93 -20.75 -18.68 -6.71
N LYS A 94 -20.07 -19.83 -6.83
CA LYS A 94 -18.89 -20.21 -6.08
C LYS A 94 -17.83 -19.12 -6.24
N THR A 95 -17.22 -18.79 -5.12
CA THR A 95 -16.01 -18.00 -5.02
C THR A 95 -14.88 -18.59 -5.88
N SER A 96 -13.97 -17.71 -6.31
CA SER A 96 -12.66 -17.95 -6.94
C SER A 96 -12.60 -18.01 -8.48
N SER A 97 -12.07 -16.94 -9.10
CA SER A 97 -11.05 -17.03 -10.16
C SER A 97 -10.48 -15.67 -10.64
N PHE A 98 -11.04 -14.52 -10.26
CA PHE A 98 -10.48 -13.22 -10.67
C PHE A 98 -9.54 -12.64 -9.61
N ARG A 99 -8.24 -13.01 -9.58
CA ARG A 99 -7.20 -12.24 -8.84
C ARG A 99 -5.72 -12.64 -9.02
N ASN A 100 -5.37 -13.68 -9.78
CA ASN A 100 -3.97 -14.15 -9.80
C ASN A 100 -3.06 -13.48 -10.84
N HIS A 101 -3.60 -12.89 -11.91
CA HIS A 101 -2.73 -12.37 -12.98
C HIS A 101 -2.05 -11.05 -12.60
N ASP A 102 -2.71 -10.17 -11.84
CA ASP A 102 -2.20 -8.81 -11.54
C ASP A 102 -1.14 -8.79 -10.42
N PHE A 103 -1.30 -9.62 -9.37
CA PHE A 103 -0.35 -9.62 -8.25
C PHE A 103 1.00 -10.27 -8.60
N SER A 104 1.01 -11.26 -9.51
CA SER A 104 2.25 -11.87 -9.99
C SER A 104 3.14 -10.87 -10.75
N VAL A 105 2.53 -10.01 -11.58
CA VAL A 105 3.21 -8.92 -12.29
C VAL A 105 3.73 -7.89 -11.29
N THR A 106 2.93 -7.56 -10.28
CA THR A 106 3.34 -6.66 -9.19
C THR A 106 4.60 -7.21 -8.48
N LEU A 107 4.60 -8.49 -8.09
CA LEU A 107 5.76 -9.14 -7.45
C LEU A 107 7.00 -9.18 -8.35
N ALA A 108 6.83 -9.43 -9.65
CA ALA A 108 7.94 -9.37 -10.61
C ALA A 108 8.57 -7.97 -10.67
N ALA A 109 7.76 -6.91 -10.59
CA ALA A 109 8.26 -5.54 -10.56
C ALA A 109 9.09 -5.22 -9.31
N PHE A 110 8.80 -5.83 -8.15
CA PHE A 110 9.67 -5.74 -6.98
C PHE A 110 10.98 -6.50 -7.16
N GLN A 111 10.94 -7.69 -7.77
CA GLN A 111 12.11 -8.57 -7.88
C GLN A 111 13.24 -7.93 -8.69
N SER A 112 12.91 -7.15 -9.71
CA SER A 112 13.87 -6.38 -10.51
C SER A 112 14.50 -5.20 -9.76
N ASN A 113 13.94 -4.80 -8.61
CA ASN A 113 14.28 -3.58 -7.89
C ASN A 113 14.81 -3.89 -6.48
N ARG A 114 15.87 -4.70 -6.40
CA ARG A 114 16.59 -5.01 -5.15
C ARG A 114 17.52 -3.86 -4.77
N PHE A 115 17.50 -3.49 -3.50
CA PHE A 115 18.36 -2.50 -2.87
C PHE A 115 19.05 -3.09 -1.64
N ASP A 116 20.38 -3.00 -1.63
CA ASP A 116 21.25 -3.42 -0.54
C ASP A 116 21.82 -2.20 0.19
N PRO A 117 21.39 -1.91 1.42
CA PRO A 117 21.78 -0.70 2.13
C PRO A 117 23.28 -0.64 2.49
N GLN A 118 24.03 -1.75 2.39
CA GLN A 118 25.49 -1.73 2.62
C GLN A 118 26.28 -1.31 1.39
N PHE A 119 25.76 -1.56 0.19
CA PHE A 119 26.55 -1.47 -1.05
C PHE A 119 25.93 -0.55 -2.09
N ASP A 120 24.60 -0.45 -2.13
CA ASP A 120 23.90 0.36 -3.12
C ASP A 120 23.83 1.83 -2.70
N SER A 121 24.04 2.71 -3.68
CA SER A 121 23.77 4.15 -3.52
C SER A 121 22.28 4.41 -3.36
N GLU A 122 21.91 5.35 -2.49
CA GLU A 122 20.51 5.79 -2.30
C GLU A 122 19.83 6.27 -3.58
N MET A 123 20.63 6.67 -4.58
CA MET A 123 20.15 7.10 -5.90
C MET A 123 19.43 5.98 -6.67
N LYS A 124 19.72 4.71 -6.35
CA LYS A 124 19.05 3.54 -6.91
C LYS A 124 17.56 3.50 -6.57
N ILE A 125 17.17 4.07 -5.42
CA ILE A 125 15.76 4.18 -5.04
C ILE A 125 15.18 5.46 -5.68
N PRO A 126 14.11 5.36 -6.47
CA PRO A 126 13.52 6.52 -7.14
C PRO A 126 12.82 7.46 -6.16
N GLY A 127 12.81 8.74 -6.51
CA GLY A 127 12.12 9.79 -5.74
C GLY A 127 10.60 9.84 -5.94
N GLN A 128 9.94 8.69 -6.12
CA GLN A 128 8.53 8.58 -6.51
C GLN A 128 7.70 7.83 -5.45
N PRO A 129 6.36 7.93 -5.46
CA PRO A 129 5.51 7.11 -4.62
C PRO A 129 5.62 5.61 -4.94
N GLY A 130 5.30 4.77 -3.97
CA GLY A 130 5.26 3.33 -4.17
C GLY A 130 5.24 2.50 -2.89
N ASN A 131 5.71 1.27 -2.99
CA ASN A 131 5.80 0.31 -1.89
C ASN A 131 7.19 -0.28 -1.77
N TYR A 132 7.44 -0.89 -0.63
CA TYR A 132 8.66 -1.65 -0.39
C TYR A 132 8.41 -2.89 0.45
N ILE A 133 9.22 -3.92 0.19
CA ILE A 133 9.30 -5.17 0.93
C ILE A 133 10.65 -5.20 1.61
N VAL A 134 10.68 -5.47 2.91
CA VAL A 134 11.89 -5.62 3.70
C VAL A 134 12.09 -7.09 4.01
N CYS A 135 13.25 -7.61 3.63
CA CYS A 135 13.66 -8.97 3.89
C CYS A 135 14.89 -9.02 4.80
N LEU A 136 15.05 -10.12 5.52
CA LEU A 136 16.33 -10.46 6.15
C LEU A 136 17.35 -10.82 5.07
N ARG A 137 18.58 -10.35 5.21
CA ARG A 137 19.73 -10.84 4.45
C ARG A 137 19.90 -12.34 4.70
N ASP A 138 20.47 -13.04 3.72
CA ASP A 138 20.78 -14.46 3.89
C ASP A 138 21.67 -14.68 5.12
N GLY A 139 21.34 -15.71 5.91
CA GLY A 139 21.98 -15.99 7.21
C GLY A 139 21.59 -15.05 8.37
N SER A 140 20.89 -13.94 8.13
CA SER A 140 20.42 -13.05 9.20
C SER A 140 19.14 -13.55 9.86
N VAL A 141 19.00 -13.27 11.15
CA VAL A 141 17.81 -13.57 11.95
C VAL A 141 17.28 -12.31 12.61
N LEU A 142 15.96 -12.24 12.87
CA LEU A 142 15.42 -11.18 13.73
C LEU A 142 15.99 -11.31 15.16
N PRO A 143 16.09 -10.19 15.92
CA PRO A 143 16.42 -10.28 17.34
C PRO A 143 15.44 -11.21 18.03
N SER A 144 15.99 -12.19 18.76
CA SER A 144 15.23 -13.31 19.29
C SER A 144 14.45 -12.89 20.53
N ILE A 145 13.20 -13.32 20.58
CA ILE A 145 12.31 -13.22 21.74
C ILE A 145 11.68 -14.61 21.96
N GLU A 146 10.83 -14.74 22.98
CA GLU A 146 10.16 -16.00 23.36
C GLU A 146 9.42 -16.69 22.20
N ILE A 147 8.91 -15.92 21.23
CA ILE A 147 8.14 -16.44 20.10
C ILE A 147 8.94 -16.25 18.80
N THR A 148 9.16 -17.34 18.07
CA THR A 148 9.74 -17.29 16.72
C THR A 148 8.63 -17.13 15.68
N PRO A 149 8.61 -16.04 14.87
CA PRO A 149 7.58 -15.82 13.88
C PRO A 149 7.78 -16.67 12.62
N LYS A 150 6.68 -17.05 11.96
CA LYS A 150 6.72 -17.67 10.64
C LYS A 150 6.81 -16.59 9.56
N MET A 151 7.78 -16.71 8.66
CA MET A 151 8.00 -15.73 7.58
C MET A 151 7.86 -16.41 6.22
N ARG A 152 7.12 -15.77 5.30
CA ARG A 152 7.15 -16.16 3.89
C ARG A 152 8.40 -15.60 3.22
N LYS A 153 8.83 -16.25 2.15
CA LYS A 153 10.00 -15.83 1.37
C LYS A 153 9.63 -15.00 0.15
N PHE A 154 10.47 -14.03 -0.19
CA PHE A 154 10.47 -13.30 -1.44
C PHE A 154 11.90 -13.26 -1.98
N ALA A 155 12.09 -13.64 -3.25
CA ALA A 155 13.42 -13.79 -3.86
C ALA A 155 14.40 -14.62 -3.00
N GLY A 156 13.91 -15.69 -2.36
CA GLY A 156 14.68 -16.56 -1.47
C GLY A 156 14.88 -16.05 -0.04
N LEU A 157 14.55 -14.78 0.24
CA LEU A 157 14.79 -14.12 1.53
C LEU A 157 13.53 -14.01 2.40
N CYS A 158 13.67 -14.10 3.72
CA CYS A 158 12.54 -14.03 4.65
C CYS A 158 11.97 -12.61 4.76
N VAL A 159 10.68 -12.43 4.42
CA VAL A 159 9.99 -11.14 4.49
C VAL A 159 9.61 -10.83 5.93
N VAL A 160 10.09 -9.69 6.44
CA VAL A 160 9.84 -9.25 7.82
C VAL A 160 8.84 -8.10 7.91
N TYR A 161 8.79 -7.26 6.88
CA TYR A 161 7.98 -6.05 6.86
C TYR A 161 7.64 -5.62 5.42
N THR A 162 6.52 -4.92 5.25
CA THR A 162 6.19 -4.18 4.02
C THR A 162 5.60 -2.82 4.37
N GLY A 163 5.73 -1.84 3.48
CA GLY A 163 5.14 -0.52 3.72
C GLY A 163 4.92 0.31 2.46
N ILE A 164 4.28 1.46 2.66
CA ILE A 164 4.05 2.49 1.63
C ILE A 164 5.03 3.64 1.73
N ALA A 165 5.29 4.28 0.59
CA ALA A 165 5.79 5.63 0.47
C ALA A 165 4.86 6.48 -0.40
N SER A 166 4.04 7.32 0.24
CA SER A 166 3.01 8.12 -0.43
C SER A 166 3.52 9.29 -1.28
N LYS A 167 4.77 9.73 -1.05
CA LYS A 167 5.37 10.86 -1.79
C LYS A 167 6.65 10.45 -2.50
N ASN A 168 7.53 9.73 -1.79
CA ASN A 168 8.90 9.50 -2.23
C ASN A 168 9.51 8.30 -1.49
N LEU A 169 9.75 7.20 -2.22
CA LEU A 169 10.40 5.97 -1.73
C LEU A 169 11.80 6.28 -1.18
N ARG A 170 12.62 7.08 -1.87
CA ARG A 170 13.96 7.44 -1.40
C ARG A 170 13.96 8.12 -0.03
N THR A 171 13.10 9.12 0.15
CA THR A 171 13.04 9.91 1.39
C THR A 171 12.40 9.12 2.53
N ARG A 172 11.37 8.31 2.25
CA ARG A 172 10.67 7.57 3.30
C ARG A 172 11.36 6.26 3.68
N ASP A 173 11.91 5.52 2.71
CA ASP A 173 12.30 4.14 2.96
C ASP A 173 13.79 4.04 3.27
N PHE A 174 14.62 4.75 2.51
CA PHE A 174 16.05 4.79 2.81
C PHE A 174 16.36 5.77 3.94
N ARG A 175 15.98 7.04 3.75
CA ARG A 175 16.42 8.10 4.68
C ARG A 175 15.78 8.06 6.06
N GLN A 176 14.61 7.46 6.23
CA GLN A 176 14.00 7.34 7.56
C GLN A 176 14.30 5.99 8.25
N HIS A 177 14.45 4.89 7.49
CA HIS A 177 14.71 3.58 8.10
C HIS A 177 16.20 3.25 8.22
N PHE A 178 16.99 3.53 7.18
CA PHE A 178 18.38 3.07 7.06
C PHE A 178 19.41 4.14 7.43
N THR A 179 19.16 5.41 7.12
CA THR A 179 20.08 6.52 7.52
C THR A 179 19.46 7.50 8.52
N GLY A 180 18.17 7.32 8.84
CA GLY A 180 17.44 8.16 9.78
C GLY A 180 17.67 7.72 11.22
N ASN A 181 18.20 8.61 12.06
CA ASN A 181 18.42 8.37 13.49
C ASN A 181 17.13 8.61 14.32
N ASN A 182 15.98 8.07 13.89
CA ASN A 182 14.70 8.39 14.52
C ASN A 182 13.64 7.28 14.41
N ALA A 183 13.67 6.33 15.35
CA ALA A 183 12.60 5.34 15.50
C ALA A 183 11.23 5.97 15.81
N GLY A 184 11.20 7.20 16.33
CA GLY A 184 9.97 7.94 16.62
C GLY A 184 9.12 8.29 15.40
N ARG A 185 9.60 8.03 14.17
CA ARG A 185 8.85 8.19 12.91
C ARG A 185 8.87 6.94 12.03
N SER A 186 9.49 5.85 12.49
CA SER A 186 9.62 4.60 11.75
C SER A 186 9.03 3.44 12.54
N THR A 187 7.93 2.88 12.02
CA THR A 187 7.31 1.69 12.59
C THR A 187 8.27 0.50 12.58
N LEU A 188 9.04 0.32 11.49
CA LEU A 188 10.02 -0.75 11.36
C LEU A 188 11.14 -0.65 12.41
N ARG A 189 11.78 0.53 12.53
CA ARG A 189 12.83 0.79 13.53
C ARG A 189 12.31 0.57 14.93
N LYS A 190 11.12 1.10 15.26
CA LYS A 190 10.52 0.92 16.58
C LYS A 190 10.25 -0.55 16.89
N SER A 191 9.83 -1.36 15.91
CA SER A 191 9.64 -2.81 16.08
C SER A 191 10.98 -3.50 16.36
N ILE A 192 12.00 -3.30 15.50
CA ILE A 192 13.30 -3.98 15.64
C ILE A 192 13.99 -3.56 16.95
N GLY A 193 14.05 -2.26 17.26
CA GLY A 193 14.67 -1.79 18.49
C GLY A 193 13.95 -2.28 19.75
N SER A 194 12.63 -2.50 19.70
CA SER A 194 11.90 -3.13 20.81
C SER A 194 12.22 -4.62 20.94
N LEU A 195 12.41 -5.34 19.83
CA LEU A 195 12.89 -6.74 19.85
C LEU A 195 14.32 -6.85 20.39
N MET A 196 15.17 -5.86 20.14
CA MET A 196 16.52 -5.78 20.66
C MET A 196 16.59 -5.38 22.15
N GLY A 197 15.46 -5.04 22.79
CA GLY A 197 15.43 -4.57 24.17
C GLY A 197 16.03 -3.18 24.38
N LEU A 198 16.09 -2.33 23.34
CA LEU A 198 16.66 -0.99 23.46
C LEU A 198 15.77 -0.07 24.29
N LYS A 199 16.43 0.80 25.07
CA LYS A 199 15.77 1.70 26.02
C LYS A 199 15.01 2.81 25.30
N LYS A 200 13.75 3.02 25.67
CA LYS A 200 12.91 4.04 25.03
C LYS A 200 12.95 5.35 25.82
N ILE A 201 13.14 6.45 25.11
CA ILE A 201 13.05 7.80 25.65
C ILE A 201 11.93 8.59 24.97
N PRO A 202 11.32 9.58 25.66
CA PRO A 202 10.38 10.49 25.02
C PRO A 202 10.99 11.16 23.79
N ARG A 203 10.22 11.24 22.71
CA ARG A 203 10.64 11.85 21.45
C ARG A 203 10.49 13.36 21.49
N ASP A 204 9.37 13.81 22.03
CA ASP A 204 8.95 15.22 22.08
C ASP A 204 9.10 15.73 23.52
N LYS A 205 9.35 17.04 23.69
CA LYS A 205 9.37 17.68 25.02
C LYS A 205 8.01 17.56 25.72
N ASP A 206 6.95 17.56 24.92
CA ASP A 206 5.59 17.28 25.38
C ASP A 206 5.39 15.77 25.56
N LEU A 207 5.41 15.36 26.82
CA LEU A 207 5.26 13.97 27.24
C LEU A 207 3.85 13.41 27.01
N THR A 208 2.85 14.27 26.81
CA THR A 208 1.45 13.83 26.59
C THR A 208 1.26 13.13 25.25
N THR A 209 2.17 13.36 24.29
CA THR A 209 2.11 12.73 22.97
C THR A 209 2.31 11.22 23.01
N GLY A 210 2.94 10.68 24.06
CA GLY A 210 3.30 9.25 24.18
C GLY A 210 4.28 8.76 23.11
N LYS A 211 4.88 9.66 22.33
CA LYS A 211 5.79 9.29 21.24
C LYS A 211 7.18 9.07 21.79
N THR A 212 7.78 7.93 21.45
CA THR A 212 9.09 7.50 21.93
C THR A 212 10.07 7.27 20.79
N LYS A 213 11.36 7.41 21.08
CA LYS A 213 12.52 7.05 20.25
C LYS A 213 13.55 6.31 21.11
N PHE A 214 14.67 5.87 20.54
CA PHE A 214 15.78 5.33 21.34
C PHE A 214 16.83 6.41 21.64
N GLU A 215 17.69 6.17 22.63
CA GLU A 215 18.87 7.02 22.87
C GLU A 215 19.81 6.99 21.66
N GLU A 216 20.64 8.01 21.49
CA GLU A 216 21.47 8.15 20.28
C GLU A 216 22.46 7.00 20.07
N SER A 217 23.03 6.45 21.15
CA SER A 217 23.88 5.27 21.10
C SER A 217 23.12 4.04 20.59
N ASP A 218 21.88 3.85 21.04
CA ASP A 218 21.02 2.73 20.67
C ASP A 218 20.43 2.90 19.27
N GLU A 219 20.09 4.12 18.83
CA GLU A 219 19.72 4.38 17.44
C GLU A 219 20.89 4.08 16.49
N ARG A 220 22.15 4.36 16.88
CA ARG A 220 23.33 3.98 16.10
C ARG A 220 23.49 2.46 16.01
N LYS A 221 23.36 1.73 17.12
CA LYS A 221 23.38 0.25 17.12
C LYS A 221 22.28 -0.32 16.22
N LEU A 222 21.06 0.22 16.34
CA LEU A 222 19.91 -0.18 15.52
C LEU A 222 20.18 0.08 14.03
N THR A 223 20.74 1.24 13.68
CA THR A 223 21.12 1.56 12.30
C THR A 223 22.13 0.55 11.76
N GLN A 224 23.22 0.28 12.49
CA GLN A 224 24.23 -0.69 12.06
C GLN A 224 23.65 -2.10 11.89
N TRP A 225 22.78 -2.52 12.81
CA TRP A 225 22.07 -3.78 12.69
C TRP A 225 21.20 -3.83 11.44
N MET A 226 20.40 -2.78 11.17
CA MET A 226 19.53 -2.74 10.00
C MET A 226 20.29 -2.73 8.68
N LEU A 227 21.39 -1.97 8.58
CA LEU A 227 22.26 -1.98 7.40
C LEU A 227 22.83 -3.39 7.16
N SER A 228 23.29 -4.06 8.21
CA SER A 228 23.93 -5.36 8.10
C SER A 228 22.96 -6.50 7.79
N ASN A 229 21.72 -6.43 8.30
CA ASN A 229 20.81 -7.57 8.32
C ASN A 229 19.61 -7.47 7.38
N LEU A 230 19.38 -6.32 6.73
CA LEU A 230 18.18 -6.13 5.90
C LEU A 230 18.51 -5.85 4.44
N VAL A 231 17.61 -6.30 3.58
CA VAL A 231 17.56 -6.02 2.14
C VAL A 231 16.19 -5.44 1.84
N LEU A 232 16.13 -4.47 0.93
CA LEU A 232 14.90 -3.82 0.50
C LEU A 232 14.60 -4.21 -0.95
N PHE A 233 13.34 -4.46 -1.27
CA PHE A 233 12.83 -4.46 -2.63
C PHE A 233 11.78 -3.37 -2.74
N PHE A 234 11.76 -2.62 -3.84
CA PHE A 234 10.83 -1.50 -3.99
C PHE A 234 10.10 -1.54 -5.33
N HIS A 235 8.94 -0.91 -5.39
CA HIS A 235 8.19 -0.75 -6.63
C HIS A 235 7.49 0.59 -6.65
N THR A 236 7.78 1.41 -7.66
CA THR A 236 7.12 2.70 -7.89
C THR A 236 5.72 2.48 -8.42
N ASN A 237 4.74 3.06 -7.75
CA ASN A 237 3.35 2.99 -8.18
C ASN A 237 2.51 4.04 -7.44
N ASN A 238 1.35 4.39 -7.99
CA ASN A 238 0.39 5.29 -7.35
C ASN A 238 -0.67 4.56 -6.53
N ASN A 239 -0.79 3.23 -6.68
CA ASN A 239 -1.79 2.38 -6.02
C ASN A 239 -1.28 1.81 -4.68
N PHE A 240 -0.38 2.53 -4.01
CA PHE A 240 0.46 1.96 -2.96
C PHE A 240 -0.31 1.45 -1.74
N LYS A 241 -1.49 2.02 -1.46
CA LYS A 241 -2.36 1.55 -0.37
C LYS A 241 -2.93 0.16 -0.66
N ILE A 242 -3.41 -0.05 -1.88
CA ILE A 242 -3.98 -1.34 -2.32
C ILE A 242 -2.88 -2.40 -2.34
N ILE A 243 -1.73 -2.06 -2.95
CA ILE A 243 -0.58 -2.98 -3.01
C ILE A 243 -0.05 -3.30 -1.62
N GLU A 244 -0.05 -2.37 -0.65
CA GLU A 244 0.32 -2.68 0.74
C GLU A 244 -0.62 -3.71 1.37
N GLU A 245 -1.94 -3.56 1.19
CA GLU A 245 -2.92 -4.53 1.69
C GLU A 245 -2.70 -5.92 1.09
N GLU A 246 -2.45 -5.99 -0.22
CA GLU A 246 -2.14 -7.24 -0.92
C GLU A 246 -0.82 -7.86 -0.44
N LEU A 247 0.23 -7.06 -0.26
CA LEU A 247 1.51 -7.51 0.28
C LEU A 247 1.38 -8.03 1.72
N ILE A 248 0.61 -7.35 2.57
CA ILE A 248 0.37 -7.79 3.95
C ILE A 248 -0.41 -9.11 3.94
N GLN A 249 -1.46 -9.21 3.13
CA GLN A 249 -2.27 -10.42 3.01
C GLN A 249 -1.44 -11.59 2.48
N TYR A 250 -0.62 -11.35 1.46
CA TYR A 250 0.18 -12.36 0.80
C TYR A 250 1.38 -12.79 1.63
N PHE A 251 2.18 -11.88 2.19
CA PHE A 251 3.41 -12.24 2.92
C PHE A 251 3.17 -12.49 4.40
N ASN A 252 2.11 -11.95 4.99
CA ASN A 252 1.87 -11.95 6.44
C ASN A 252 3.14 -11.57 7.25
N PRO A 253 3.77 -10.42 6.95
CA PRO A 253 5.01 -10.02 7.60
C PRO A 253 4.81 -9.85 9.12
N PRO A 254 5.69 -10.43 9.96
CA PRO A 254 5.53 -10.43 11.41
C PRO A 254 5.68 -9.04 12.04
N LEU A 255 6.40 -8.10 11.41
CA LEU A 255 6.60 -6.77 11.97
C LEU A 255 5.50 -5.76 11.60
N ASN A 256 4.59 -6.11 10.67
CA ASN A 256 3.43 -5.28 10.36
C ASN A 256 2.34 -5.51 11.42
N LEU A 257 2.25 -4.60 12.40
CA LEU A 257 1.23 -4.65 13.45
C LEU A 257 -0.13 -4.09 12.98
N GLN A 258 -0.10 -3.04 12.17
CA GLN A 258 -1.30 -2.42 11.60
C GLN A 258 -1.68 -3.13 10.30
N GLY A 259 -2.99 -3.35 10.10
CA GLY A 259 -3.54 -3.98 8.89
C GLY A 259 -3.39 -5.50 8.83
N ASN A 260 -2.42 -6.09 9.55
CA ASN A 260 -2.21 -7.53 9.56
C ASN A 260 -3.14 -8.25 10.54
N LYS A 261 -4.19 -8.88 9.99
CA LYS A 261 -5.20 -9.65 10.75
C LYS A 261 -4.99 -11.18 10.69
N ASN A 262 -3.89 -11.65 10.11
CA ASN A 262 -3.66 -13.09 9.91
C ASN A 262 -3.26 -13.79 11.22
N SER A 263 -3.90 -14.92 11.56
CA SER A 263 -3.68 -15.63 12.84
C SER A 263 -2.30 -16.25 13.03
N ILE A 264 -1.55 -16.57 11.97
CA ILE A 264 -0.29 -17.36 12.06
C ILE A 264 0.77 -16.70 12.95
N ASN A 265 0.81 -15.36 13.01
CA ASN A 265 1.78 -14.59 13.81
C ASN A 265 1.07 -13.70 14.84
N SER A 266 -0.19 -13.98 15.21
CA SER A 266 -0.94 -13.12 16.15
C SER A 266 -0.22 -12.97 17.47
N ASP A 267 0.29 -14.05 18.04
CA ASP A 267 0.91 -14.05 19.37
C ASP A 267 2.23 -13.29 19.37
N PHE A 268 3.04 -13.49 18.32
CA PHE A 268 4.25 -12.70 18.08
C PHE A 268 3.91 -11.20 17.99
N ARG A 269 2.90 -10.82 17.20
CA ARG A 269 2.49 -9.42 17.04
C ARG A 269 1.94 -8.83 18.34
N ASN A 270 1.23 -9.61 19.14
CA ASN A 270 0.74 -9.20 20.46
C ASN A 270 1.91 -8.93 21.41
N LEU A 271 2.88 -9.83 21.48
CA LEU A 271 4.10 -9.65 22.28
C LEU A 271 4.89 -8.43 21.83
N LEU A 272 5.13 -8.29 20.51
CA LEU A 272 5.81 -7.13 19.94
C LEU A 272 5.06 -5.81 20.24
N SER A 273 3.72 -5.82 20.19
CA SER A 273 2.93 -4.65 20.55
C SER A 273 3.14 -4.24 22.00
N LYS A 274 3.19 -5.21 22.94
CA LYS A 274 3.51 -4.96 24.36
C LYS A 274 4.92 -4.39 24.52
N LEU A 275 5.92 -4.98 23.86
CA LEU A 275 7.31 -4.49 23.89
C LEU A 275 7.42 -3.05 23.39
N ARG A 276 6.62 -2.66 22.39
CA ARG A 276 6.60 -1.29 21.84
C ARG A 276 5.96 -0.26 22.76
N SER A 277 5.05 -0.68 23.64
CA SER A 277 4.37 0.18 24.61
C SER A 277 5.09 0.29 25.95
N MET A 278 5.98 -0.66 26.28
CA MET A 278 6.77 -0.61 27.51
C MET A 278 7.79 0.52 27.47
N ASN A 279 7.78 1.36 28.51
CA ASN A 279 8.85 2.29 28.84
C ASN A 279 9.83 1.54 29.76
N THR A 280 10.70 0.74 29.16
CA THR A 280 11.91 0.23 29.82
C THR A 280 13.07 1.14 29.48
#